data_AF-A0ABD0RK82-F1
#
_entry.id   AF-A0ABD0RK82-F1
#
_cell.length_a   1.000
_cell.length_b   1.000
_cell.length_c   1.000
_cell.angle_alpha   90.00
_cell.angle_beta   90.00
_cell.angle_gamma   90.00
#
_symmetry.space_group_name_H-M   'P 1'
#
loop_
_entity.id
_entity.type
_entity.pdbx_description
1 polymer ?
#
loop_
_entity_poly.entity_id
_entity_poly.type
_entity_poly.pdbx_seq_one_letter_code
_entity_poly.pdbx_strand_id
1 'polypeptide(L)'
;FYIGCDLCSNWYHGECVGITEKEAKKMDDYICSECKRAQEGSTEELYCICRTPYDESQFYIGCDRCQNWYHGRCVGILQSEATHIDEYVCPQCQSTEDAMTVLTPLTDKDYEGLKRILRSLQ
;
A
#
# COMPACT_ATOMS: atom_id res chain seq x y z
N PHE A 1 4.34 31.06 -31.61
CA PHE A 1 3.18 31.25 -30.72
C PHE A 1 3.54 30.70 -29.34
N TYR A 2 2.79 31.10 -28.31
CA TYR A 2 2.98 30.59 -26.95
C TYR A 2 1.79 29.74 -26.53
N ILE A 3 2.05 28.73 -25.71
CA ILE A 3 1.06 27.89 -25.08
C ILE A 3 1.28 27.93 -23.56
N GLY A 4 0.23 28.19 -22.80
CA GLY A 4 0.25 28.26 -21.34
C GLY A 4 0.01 26.87 -20.75
N CYS A 5 0.67 26.55 -19.64
CA CYS A 5 0.37 25.33 -18.88
C CYS A 5 -0.81 25.56 -17.94
N ASP A 6 -1.74 24.62 -17.83
CA ASP A 6 -2.92 24.75 -16.94
C ASP A 6 -2.59 24.53 -15.45
N LEU A 7 -1.46 23.89 -15.16
CA LEU A 7 -1.04 23.54 -13.80
C LEU A 7 0.03 24.49 -13.22
N CYS A 8 0.54 25.42 -14.01
CA CYS A 8 1.50 26.42 -13.52
C CYS A 8 1.41 27.70 -14.35
N SER A 9 1.85 28.83 -13.79
CA SER A 9 1.77 30.12 -14.48
C SER A 9 2.77 30.32 -15.63
N ASN A 10 3.45 29.26 -16.10
CA ASN A 10 4.48 29.34 -17.11
C ASN A 10 3.92 29.20 -18.53
N TRP A 11 4.53 29.94 -19.45
CA TRP A 11 4.23 29.94 -20.88
C TRP A 11 5.43 29.43 -21.67
N TYR A 12 5.16 28.66 -22.72
CA TYR A 12 6.19 27.98 -23.49
C TYR A 12 6.05 28.31 -24.97
N HIS A 13 7.16 28.39 -25.70
CA HIS A 13 7.10 28.42 -27.16
C HIS A 13 6.62 27.07 -27.68
N GLY A 14 5.63 27.07 -28.57
CA GLY A 14 5.09 25.83 -29.14
C GLY A 14 6.17 24.93 -29.73
N GLU A 15 7.09 25.48 -30.52
CA GLU A 15 8.20 24.73 -31.11
C GLU A 15 9.14 24.10 -30.07
N CYS A 16 9.41 24.81 -28.96
CA CYS A 16 10.25 24.30 -27.87
C CYS A 16 9.61 23.14 -27.11
N VAL A 17 8.29 23.00 -27.14
CA VAL A 17 7.55 21.91 -26.50
C VAL A 17 6.95 20.93 -27.51
N GLY A 18 7.36 21.02 -28.78
CA GLY A 18 6.94 20.09 -29.84
C GLY A 18 5.49 20.24 -30.27
N ILE A 19 4.87 21.41 -30.05
CA ILE A 19 3.48 21.69 -30.42
C ILE A 19 3.47 22.69 -31.58
N THR A 20 2.70 22.40 -32.62
CA THR A 20 2.44 23.31 -33.74
C THR A 20 1.18 24.14 -33.52
N GLU A 21 1.04 25.26 -34.23
CA GLU A 21 -0.11 26.16 -34.04
C GLU A 21 -1.44 25.49 -34.40
N LYS A 22 -1.42 24.50 -35.31
CA LYS A 22 -2.61 23.72 -35.69
C LYS A 22 -3.03 22.74 -34.59
N GLU A 23 -2.07 22.19 -33.86
CA GLU A 23 -2.32 21.30 -32.73
C GLU A 23 -2.81 22.11 -31.53
N ALA A 24 -2.16 23.23 -31.21
CA ALA A 24 -2.58 24.12 -30.14
C ALA A 24 -4.03 24.61 -30.30
N LYS A 25 -4.50 24.87 -31.53
CA LYS A 25 -5.90 25.25 -31.81
C LYS A 25 -6.92 24.14 -31.56
N LYS A 26 -6.49 22.88 -31.46
CA LYS A 26 -7.32 21.71 -31.20
C LYS A 26 -7.18 21.19 -29.76
N MET A 27 -6.28 21.77 -28.98
CA MET A 27 -6.02 21.37 -27.61
C MET A 27 -6.80 22.31 -26.69
N ASP A 28 -7.59 21.73 -25.79
CA ASP A 28 -8.32 22.47 -24.77
C ASP A 28 -7.44 22.72 -23.53
N ASP A 29 -6.58 21.76 -23.20
CA ASP A 29 -5.63 21.84 -22.07
C ASP A 29 -4.21 21.47 -22.51
N TYR A 30 -3.20 22.09 -21.91
CA TYR A 30 -1.78 21.74 -22.02
C TYR A 30 -1.12 21.70 -20.64
N ILE A 31 -0.45 20.58 -20.34
CA ILE A 31 0.35 20.42 -19.14
C ILE A 31 1.82 20.27 -19.54
N CYS A 32 2.68 21.14 -19.01
CA CYS A 32 4.11 21.09 -19.31
C CYS A 32 4.79 19.86 -18.69
N SER A 33 5.99 19.52 -19.19
CA SER A 33 6.75 18.35 -18.72
C SER A 33 7.01 18.36 -17.21
N GLU A 34 7.31 19.52 -16.62
CA GLU A 34 7.56 19.63 -15.18
C GLU A 34 6.29 19.38 -14.36
N CYS A 35 5.15 19.92 -14.79
CA CYS A 35 3.87 19.66 -14.13
C CYS A 35 3.38 18.22 -14.33
N LYS A 36 3.62 17.61 -15.50
CA LYS A 36 3.38 16.19 -15.75
C LYS A 36 4.21 15.32 -14.80
N ARG A 37 5.51 15.58 -14.71
CA ARG A 37 6.41 14.88 -13.78
C ARG A 37 6.06 15.12 -12.32
N ALA A 38 5.58 16.31 -11.96
CA ALA A 38 5.12 16.59 -10.59
C ALA A 38 3.84 15.84 -10.25
N GLN A 39 2.95 15.60 -11.22
CA GLN A 39 1.77 14.74 -11.03
C GLN A 39 2.16 13.25 -10.96
N GLU A 40 3.19 12.83 -11.69
CA GLU A 40 3.71 11.45 -11.67
C GLU A 40 4.67 11.18 -10.50
N GLY A 41 5.19 12.23 -9.85
CA GLY A 41 6.36 12.19 -8.97
C GLY A 41 6.13 11.80 -7.51
N SER A 42 5.08 11.06 -7.17
CA SER A 42 4.80 10.73 -5.77
C SER A 42 4.04 9.42 -5.55
N THR A 43 4.31 8.38 -6.33
CA THR A 43 3.86 7.02 -5.97
C THR A 43 4.97 6.00 -6.19
N GLU A 44 6.16 6.23 -5.64
CA GLU A 44 6.94 5.06 -5.25
C GLU A 44 6.11 4.36 -4.17
N GLU A 45 5.54 3.20 -4.51
CA GLU A 45 4.76 2.41 -3.57
C GLU A 45 5.69 2.03 -2.40
N LEU A 46 5.34 2.55 -1.21
CA LEU A 46 6.09 2.29 0.01
C LEU A 46 5.50 1.08 0.71
N TYR A 47 6.34 0.09 0.96
CA TYR A 47 5.95 -1.15 1.62
C TYR A 47 6.49 -1.20 3.05
N CYS A 48 6.04 -2.23 3.76
CA CYS A 48 6.44 -2.56 5.12
C CYS A 48 6.12 -1.47 6.14
N ILE A 49 6.38 -1.77 7.42
CA ILE A 49 6.29 -0.81 8.53
C ILE A 49 7.38 0.27 8.45
N CYS A 50 8.49 0.01 7.75
CA CYS A 50 9.58 0.96 7.57
C CYS A 50 9.37 1.96 6.43
N ARG A 51 8.27 1.83 5.66
CA ARG A 51 7.87 2.77 4.60
C ARG A 51 8.99 3.02 3.58
N THR A 52 9.53 1.95 3.03
CA THR A 52 10.59 2.02 2.01
C THR A 52 10.10 1.46 0.67
N PRO A 53 10.67 1.90 -0.47
CA PRO A 53 10.40 1.31 -1.77
C PRO A 53 10.73 -0.19 -1.82
N TYR A 54 10.29 -0.85 -2.90
CA TYR A 54 10.65 -2.23 -3.18
C TYR A 54 12.14 -2.38 -3.50
N ASP A 55 12.75 -3.44 -2.97
CA ASP A 55 14.16 -3.80 -3.18
C ASP A 55 14.25 -5.30 -3.45
N GLU A 56 14.58 -5.68 -4.68
CA GLU A 56 14.65 -7.08 -5.12
C GLU A 56 15.67 -7.93 -4.35
N SER A 57 16.65 -7.29 -3.69
CA SER A 57 17.67 -8.01 -2.91
C SER A 57 17.19 -8.47 -1.53
N GLN A 58 16.02 -7.98 -1.08
CA GLN A 58 15.48 -8.27 0.24
C GLN A 58 14.38 -9.33 0.20
N PHE A 59 14.29 -10.11 1.28
CA PHE A 59 13.19 -11.06 1.48
C PHE A 59 11.95 -10.33 2.03
N TYR A 60 10.82 -10.55 1.37
CA TYR A 60 9.52 -10.04 1.78
C TYR A 60 8.52 -11.18 2.01
N ILE A 61 7.58 -10.94 2.92
CA ILE A 61 6.43 -11.80 3.20
C ILE A 61 5.14 -10.96 3.11
N GLY A 62 4.12 -11.50 2.46
CA GLY A 62 2.84 -10.81 2.21
C GLY A 62 1.81 -11.19 3.28
N CYS A 63 1.11 -10.21 3.84
CA CYS A 63 0.09 -10.43 4.86
C CYS A 63 -1.29 -10.74 4.22
N ASP A 64 -1.89 -11.87 4.59
CA ASP A 64 -3.19 -12.32 4.04
C ASP A 64 -4.38 -11.48 4.51
N ARG A 65 -4.21 -10.65 5.56
CA ARG A 65 -5.28 -9.80 6.09
C ARG A 65 -5.33 -8.42 5.45
N CYS A 66 -4.18 -7.77 5.27
CA CYS A 66 -4.11 -6.41 4.75
C CYS A 66 -3.53 -6.30 3.33
N GLN A 67 -3.10 -7.42 2.74
CA GLN A 67 -2.49 -7.50 1.41
C GLN A 67 -1.23 -6.62 1.23
N ASN A 68 -0.62 -6.17 2.33
CA ASN A 68 0.63 -5.42 2.32
C ASN A 68 1.84 -6.35 2.45
N TRP A 69 2.99 -5.88 1.97
CA TRP A 69 4.26 -6.61 1.97
C TRP A 69 5.20 -6.09 3.05
N TYR A 70 5.93 -7.00 3.68
CA TYR A 70 6.83 -6.68 4.79
C TYR A 70 8.18 -7.33 4.59
N HIS A 71 9.27 -6.62 4.89
CA HIS A 71 10.57 -7.30 5.01
C HIS A 71 10.51 -8.31 6.14
N GLY A 72 11.00 -9.53 5.90
CA GLY A 72 11.07 -10.56 6.93
C GLY A 72 11.78 -10.05 8.19
N ARG A 73 12.91 -9.33 8.04
CA ARG A 73 13.65 -8.73 9.15
C ARG A 73 12.84 -7.72 9.98
N CYS A 74 11.93 -6.99 9.36
CA CYS A 74 11.15 -5.95 10.04
C CYS A 74 10.00 -6.55 10.86
N VAL A 75 9.60 -7.78 10.55
CA VAL A 75 8.53 -8.52 11.23
C VAL A 75 9.05 -9.77 11.96
N GLY A 76 10.36 -9.95 12.05
CA GLY A 76 11.00 -11.02 12.79
C GLY A 76 10.89 -12.41 12.16
N ILE A 77 10.74 -12.51 10.83
CA ILE A 77 10.62 -13.77 10.11
C ILE A 77 11.82 -13.97 9.18
N LEU A 78 12.49 -15.10 9.31
CA LEU A 78 13.52 -15.55 8.38
C LEU A 78 12.89 -16.26 7.18
N GLN A 79 13.56 -16.20 6.03
CA GLN A 79 13.09 -16.86 4.81
C GLN A 79 12.87 -18.36 5.00
N SER A 80 13.70 -19.04 5.79
CA SER A 80 13.56 -20.47 6.12
C SER A 80 12.35 -20.79 6.99
N GLU A 81 11.87 -19.83 7.78
CA GLU A 81 10.66 -20.00 8.58
C GLU A 81 9.43 -19.83 7.69
N ALA A 82 9.47 -18.84 6.79
CA ALA A 82 8.39 -18.52 5.86
C ALA A 82 8.01 -19.68 4.92
N THR A 83 8.93 -20.60 4.61
CA THR A 83 8.61 -21.79 3.80
C THR A 83 7.64 -22.76 4.49
N HIS A 84 7.43 -22.61 5.79
CA HIS A 84 6.55 -23.44 6.61
C HIS A 84 5.31 -22.68 7.09
N ILE A 85 5.06 -21.47 6.55
CA ILE A 85 3.93 -20.62 6.89
C ILE A 85 2.93 -20.69 5.74
N ASP A 86 1.75 -21.25 6.01
CA ASP A 86 0.66 -21.34 5.02
C ASP A 86 -0.06 -19.99 4.84
N GLU A 87 -0.35 -19.30 5.96
CA GLU A 87 -0.95 -17.95 5.98
C GLU A 87 -0.12 -17.07 6.93
N TYR A 88 0.25 -15.88 6.48
CA TYR A 88 0.97 -14.90 7.28
C TYR A 88 0.07 -13.73 7.67
N VAL A 89 -0.01 -13.45 8.97
CA VAL A 89 -0.70 -12.28 9.53
C VAL A 89 0.33 -11.35 10.16
N CYS A 90 0.40 -10.11 9.68
CA CYS A 90 1.38 -9.14 10.19
C CYS A 90 1.08 -8.72 11.63
N PRO A 91 2.07 -8.21 12.40
CA PRO A 91 1.88 -7.86 13.80
C PRO A 91 0.72 -6.91 14.09
N GLN A 92 0.45 -5.97 13.16
CA GLN A 92 -0.67 -5.04 13.28
C GLN A 92 -2.03 -5.75 13.12
N CYS A 93 -2.14 -6.65 12.13
CA CYS A 93 -3.35 -7.44 11.94
C CYS A 93 -3.57 -8.43 13.09
N GLN A 94 -2.51 -9.09 13.56
CA GLN A 94 -2.58 -9.99 14.72
C GLN A 94 -3.08 -9.27 15.96
N SER A 95 -2.50 -8.10 16.28
CA SER A 95 -2.93 -7.28 17.43
C SER A 95 -4.41 -6.87 17.33
N THR A 96 -4.89 -6.63 16.11
CA THR A 96 -6.29 -6.27 15.86
C THR A 96 -7.20 -7.47 16.05
N GLU A 97 -6.83 -8.65 15.54
CA GLU A 97 -7.58 -9.90 15.74
C GLU A 97 -7.64 -10.29 17.22
N ASP A 98 -6.51 -10.22 17.92
CA ASP A 98 -6.41 -10.53 19.35
C ASP A 98 -7.34 -9.63 20.18
N ALA A 99 -7.36 -8.33 19.88
CA ALA A 99 -8.26 -7.38 20.53
C ALA A 99 -9.75 -7.64 20.20
N MET A 100 -10.03 -8.15 19.00
CA MET A 100 -11.40 -8.47 18.58
C MET A 100 -11.94 -9.74 19.23
N THR A 101 -11.10 -10.67 19.70
CA THR A 101 -11.56 -11.95 20.30
C THR A 101 -12.55 -11.78 21.47
N VAL A 102 -12.47 -10.68 22.20
CA VAL A 102 -13.38 -10.37 23.33
C VAL A 102 -14.62 -9.57 22.93
N LEU A 103 -14.67 -9.10 21.68
CA LEU A 103 -15.75 -8.27 21.14
C LEU A 103 -16.58 -9.00 20.07
N THR A 104 -16.02 -10.03 19.44
CA THR A 104 -16.73 -10.84 18.45
C THR A 104 -17.89 -11.62 19.10
N PRO A 105 -19.05 -11.74 18.41
CA PRO A 105 -20.14 -12.57 18.89
C PRO A 105 -19.66 -14.01 19.16
N LEU A 106 -20.00 -14.52 20.34
CA LEU A 106 -19.66 -15.89 20.72
C LEU A 106 -20.36 -16.88 19.80
N THR A 107 -19.61 -17.85 19.29
CA THR A 107 -20.14 -18.96 18.52
C THR A 107 -20.63 -20.07 19.46
N ASP A 108 -21.41 -21.02 18.93
CA ASP A 108 -21.87 -22.19 19.70
C ASP A 108 -20.69 -22.99 20.30
N LYS A 109 -19.58 -23.08 19.57
CA LYS A 109 -18.36 -23.73 20.05
C LYS A 109 -17.73 -22.98 21.22
N ASP A 110 -17.77 -21.66 21.20
CA ASP A 110 -17.25 -20.85 22.30
C ASP A 110 -18.10 -21.06 23.56
N TYR A 111 -19.43 -21.11 23.42
CA TYR A 111 -20.33 -21.43 24.53
C TYR A 111 -20.10 -22.83 25.10
N GLU A 112 -19.84 -23.84 24.25
CA GLU A 112 -19.44 -25.17 24.71
C GLU A 112 -18.10 -25.14 25.46
N GLY A 113 -17.11 -24.40 24.95
CA GLY A 113 -15.82 -24.18 25.59
C GLY A 113 -15.97 -23.55 26.98
N LEU A 114 -16.76 -22.48 27.08
CA LEU A 114 -17.07 -21.80 28.34
C LEU A 114 -17.73 -22.75 29.35
N LYS A 115 -18.69 -23.57 28.91
CA LYS A 115 -19.32 -24.60 29.76
C LYS A 115 -18.29 -25.61 30.30
N ARG A 116 -17.28 -26.00 29.53
CA ARG A 116 -16.20 -26.89 29.99
C ARG A 116 -15.30 -26.21 31.02
N ILE A 117 -14.92 -24.96 30.78
CA ILE A 117 -14.10 -24.16 31.71
C ILE A 117 -14.82 -24.01 33.05
N LEU A 118 -16.12 -23.66 33.04
CA LEU A 118 -16.93 -23.55 34.25
C LEU A 118 -16.98 -24.84 35.06
N ARG A 119 -17.04 -26.00 34.40
CA ARG A 119 -17.01 -27.32 35.06
C ARG A 119 -15.67 -27.65 35.68
N SER A 120 -14.56 -27.16 35.13
CA SER A 120 -13.20 -27.43 35.66
C SER A 120 -12.82 -26.59 36.88
N LEU A 121 -13.61 -25.56 37.20
CA LEU A 121 -13.39 -24.65 38.33
C LEU A 121 -14.22 -25.05 39.58
N GLN A 122 -15.01 -26.11 39.49
CA GLN A 122 -15.81 -26.71 40.57
C GLN A 122 -15.12 -27.96 41.10
#